data_AF-A0A397UH41-F1
#
_entry.id   AF-A0A397UH41-F1
#
_cell.length_a   1.000
_cell.length_b   1.000
_cell.length_c   1.000
_cell.angle_alpha   90.00
_cell.angle_beta   90.00
_cell.angle_gamma   90.00
#
_symmetry.space_group_name_H-M   'P 1'
#
loop_
_entity.id
_entity.type
_entity.pdbx_description
1 polymer ?
#
loop_
_entity_poly.entity_id
_entity_poly.type
_entity_poly.pdbx_seq_one_letter_code
_entity_poly.pdbx_strand_id
1 'polypeptide(L)'
;MGNCEWIQRLLELNSDRIKYKRQTKNLFVSEQSQYLQLLPQHATLPNNYDKTNKQSSLYQLLTVNGIEPDVNEKVYVPLIPGYTIYTYYGVYLKISLEWNEVQQMIFYKWIDYGDDWKFITEQKSQSLPDNLNSLRNHLQSAPIKYKGALSMTCVLGFNCKENVEWLRGYVNNTYSNLFEHAKKLFNAEKKRITMINSAKNKARKLESSEDIQAGLPIKAEGWNTSSSVTQALGIQLQEVRNELKNTKKKLHRSLETIQKTKCRVMF
;
A
#
# COMPACT_ATOMS: atom_id res chain seq x y z
N MET A 1 6.71 -22.58 -14.27
CA MET A 1 7.41 -21.36 -14.71
C MET A 1 6.57 -20.06 -14.63
N GLY A 2 5.26 -20.05 -14.33
CA GLY A 2 4.40 -18.85 -14.52
C GLY A 2 3.88 -18.05 -13.31
N ASN A 3 4.32 -18.29 -12.07
CA ASN A 3 3.64 -17.69 -10.90
C ASN A 3 4.02 -16.24 -10.54
N CYS A 4 5.03 -15.64 -11.19
CA CYS A 4 5.54 -14.31 -10.81
C CYS A 4 5.49 -13.24 -11.92
N GLU A 5 5.29 -13.59 -13.19
CA GLU A 5 5.38 -12.63 -14.30
C GLU A 5 4.28 -11.57 -14.26
N TRP A 6 3.04 -11.97 -13.98
CA TRP A 6 1.92 -11.04 -13.86
C TRP A 6 2.10 -10.04 -12.72
N ILE A 7 2.65 -10.49 -11.59
CA ILE A 7 2.95 -9.62 -10.45
C ILE A 7 4.01 -8.60 -10.85
N GLN A 8 5.11 -9.06 -11.44
CA GLN A 8 6.20 -8.19 -11.86
C GLN A 8 5.70 -7.13 -12.85
N ARG A 9 4.96 -7.56 -13.89
CA ARG A 9 4.35 -6.65 -14.85
C ARG A 9 3.46 -5.60 -14.18
N LEU A 10 2.57 -6.01 -13.27
CA LEU A 10 1.69 -5.07 -12.58
C LEU A 10 2.48 -4.03 -11.80
N LEU A 11 3.54 -4.44 -11.09
CA LEU A 11 4.40 -3.55 -10.30
C LEU A 11 5.25 -2.61 -11.17
N GLU A 12 5.63 -3.03 -12.38
CA GLU A 12 6.35 -2.20 -13.34
C GLU A 12 5.45 -1.15 -14.00
N LEU A 13 4.18 -1.49 -14.26
CA LEU A 13 3.21 -0.62 -14.91
C LEU A 13 2.71 0.54 -14.03
N ASN A 14 2.71 0.36 -12.70
CA ASN A 14 2.25 1.41 -11.78
C ASN A 14 3.06 1.35 -10.47
N SER A 15 3.74 2.45 -10.14
CA SER A 15 4.55 2.57 -8.92
C SER A 15 3.75 2.53 -7.62
N ASP A 16 2.45 2.79 -7.69
CA ASP A 16 1.55 2.80 -6.54
C ASP A 16 1.03 1.39 -6.23
N ARG A 17 1.48 0.38 -6.95
CA ARG A 17 1.10 -1.01 -6.69
C ARG A 17 2.07 -1.67 -5.71
N ILE A 18 1.50 -2.36 -4.73
CA ILE A 18 2.25 -3.10 -3.72
C ILE A 18 1.83 -4.56 -3.74
N LYS A 19 2.84 -5.45 -3.70
CA LYS A 19 2.64 -6.89 -3.57
C LYS A 19 2.49 -7.27 -2.11
N TYR A 20 1.44 -8.03 -1.81
CA TYR A 20 1.19 -8.63 -0.51
C TYR A 20 1.12 -10.16 -0.60
N LYS A 21 1.37 -10.82 0.53
CA LYS A 21 1.26 -12.26 0.69
C LYS A 21 0.22 -12.58 1.75
N ARG A 22 -0.81 -13.33 1.37
CA ARG A 22 -1.84 -13.82 2.30
C ARG A 22 -1.28 -14.90 3.22
N GLN A 23 -1.97 -15.13 4.34
CA GLN A 23 -1.68 -16.25 5.24
C GLN A 23 -1.76 -17.60 4.52
N THR A 24 -2.66 -17.74 3.55
CA THR A 24 -2.78 -18.92 2.66
C THR A 24 -1.61 -19.07 1.69
N LYS A 25 -0.60 -18.20 1.76
CA LYS A 25 0.57 -18.08 0.87
C LYS A 25 0.26 -17.57 -0.54
N ASN A 26 -1.02 -17.35 -0.89
CA ASN A 26 -1.41 -16.73 -2.15
C ASN A 26 -1.00 -15.25 -2.21
N LEU A 27 -0.48 -14.83 -3.35
CA LEU A 27 -0.05 -13.45 -3.59
C LEU A 27 -1.19 -12.60 -4.17
N PHE A 28 -1.15 -11.31 -3.89
CA PHE A 28 -1.94 -10.31 -4.62
C PHE A 28 -1.15 -9.01 -4.76
N VAL A 29 -1.59 -8.21 -5.73
CA VAL A 29 -1.09 -6.86 -5.92
C VAL A 29 -2.23 -5.90 -5.59
N SER A 30 -2.03 -5.04 -4.60
CA SER A 30 -2.96 -3.96 -4.26
C SER A 30 -2.56 -2.69 -4.99
N GLU A 31 -3.52 -1.94 -5.49
CA GLU A 31 -3.30 -0.62 -6.08
C GLU A 31 -3.59 0.45 -5.01
N GLN A 32 -2.55 1.17 -4.61
CA GLN A 32 -2.60 2.24 -3.59
C GLN A 32 -2.65 3.62 -4.25
N SER A 33 -3.53 3.77 -5.24
CA SER A 33 -3.60 4.96 -6.08
C SER A 33 -4.54 6.02 -5.51
N GLN A 34 -4.55 7.19 -6.16
CA GLN A 34 -5.42 8.34 -5.86
C GLN A 34 -6.93 8.07 -5.96
N TYR A 35 -7.35 6.91 -6.46
CA TYR A 35 -8.78 6.57 -6.62
C TYR A 35 -9.44 6.11 -5.33
N LEU A 36 -8.68 5.93 -4.24
CA LEU A 36 -9.22 5.66 -2.92
C LEU A 36 -10.04 6.86 -2.44
N GLN A 37 -11.33 6.64 -2.22
CA GLN A 37 -12.27 7.69 -1.83
C GLN A 37 -12.64 7.53 -0.36
N LEU A 38 -12.10 8.42 0.48
CA LEU A 38 -12.56 8.54 1.86
C LEU A 38 -13.88 9.30 1.91
N LEU A 39 -14.95 8.56 2.17
CA LEU A 39 -16.28 9.09 2.44
C LEU A 39 -16.38 9.66 3.87
N PRO A 40 -17.25 10.67 4.13
CA PRO A 40 -17.46 11.24 5.46
C PRO A 40 -17.77 10.23 6.57
N GLN A 41 -18.43 9.12 6.23
CA GLN A 41 -18.77 8.05 7.16
C GLN A 41 -17.53 7.29 7.67
N HIS A 42 -16.34 7.47 7.08
CA HIS A 42 -15.07 6.99 7.63
C HIS A 42 -14.52 7.86 8.77
N ALA A 43 -15.15 8.99 9.09
CA ALA A 43 -14.74 9.80 10.25
C ALA A 43 -15.10 9.12 11.58
N THR A 44 -16.02 8.15 11.57
CA THR A 44 -16.56 7.52 12.78
C THR A 44 -16.63 6.01 12.64
N LEU A 45 -16.26 5.29 13.70
CA LEU A 45 -16.49 3.85 13.78
C LEU A 45 -17.97 3.54 13.96
N PRO A 46 -18.42 2.33 13.57
CA PRO A 46 -19.81 1.94 13.70
C PRO A 46 -20.20 1.87 15.18
N ASN A 47 -21.22 2.63 15.58
CA ASN A 47 -21.79 2.53 16.91
C ASN A 47 -22.63 1.25 17.00
N ASN A 48 -22.30 0.34 17.92
CA ASN A 48 -23.07 -0.90 18.14
C ASN A 48 -24.53 -0.65 18.59
N TYR A 49 -24.91 0.61 18.85
CA TYR A 49 -26.19 1.01 19.44
C TYR A 49 -27.31 1.31 18.44
N ASP A 50 -27.01 1.53 17.16
CA ASP A 50 -28.04 1.93 16.20
C ASP A 50 -28.37 0.77 15.24
N LYS A 51 -29.01 -0.28 15.77
CA LYS A 51 -29.56 -1.39 14.97
C LYS A 51 -30.68 -0.95 14.01
N THR A 52 -31.16 0.29 14.16
CA THR A 52 -32.25 0.89 13.39
C THR A 52 -31.77 1.62 12.13
N ASN A 53 -30.56 2.16 12.13
CA ASN A 53 -29.92 2.68 10.92
C ASN A 53 -29.11 1.58 10.24
N LYS A 54 -29.71 0.94 9.24
CA LYS A 54 -29.03 0.05 8.28
C LYS A 54 -28.05 0.81 7.37
N GLN A 55 -27.35 1.83 7.87
CA GLN A 55 -26.26 2.44 7.12
C GLN A 55 -25.17 1.39 6.98
N SER A 56 -24.81 1.07 5.73
CA SER A 56 -23.77 0.09 5.43
C SER A 56 -22.51 0.55 6.15
N SER A 57 -22.09 -0.23 7.14
CA SER A 57 -20.87 0.06 7.87
C SER A 57 -19.70 0.07 6.88
N LEU A 58 -18.99 1.20 6.76
CA LEU A 58 -17.73 1.30 6.01
C LEU A 58 -16.57 0.64 6.75
N TYR A 59 -16.86 -0.18 7.75
CA TYR A 59 -15.89 -0.92 8.51
C TYR A 59 -16.35 -2.36 8.66
N GLN A 60 -15.44 -3.29 8.40
CA GLN A 60 -15.65 -4.68 8.74
C GLN A 60 -14.99 -5.00 10.07
N LEU A 61 -15.74 -5.62 10.98
CA LEU A 61 -15.17 -6.17 12.20
C LEU A 61 -14.51 -7.51 11.89
N LEU A 62 -13.21 -7.62 12.15
CA LEU A 62 -12.40 -8.79 11.84
C LEU A 62 -11.46 -9.14 12.99
N THR A 63 -10.85 -10.32 12.92
CA THR A 63 -9.69 -10.69 13.73
C THR A 63 -8.50 -10.80 12.79
N VAL A 64 -7.47 -9.97 13.00
CA VAL A 64 -6.28 -9.92 12.14
C VAL A 64 -5.06 -10.20 13.01
N ASN A 65 -4.36 -11.31 12.72
CA ASN A 65 -3.20 -11.72 13.48
C ASN A 65 -2.11 -10.64 13.46
N GLY A 66 -1.61 -10.27 14.64
CA GLY A 66 -0.54 -9.30 14.81
C GLY A 66 -0.97 -7.84 14.72
N ILE A 67 -2.27 -7.54 14.66
CA ILE A 67 -2.83 -6.20 14.81
C ILE A 67 -3.49 -6.09 16.18
N GLU A 68 -3.06 -5.11 16.95
CA GLU A 68 -3.68 -4.81 18.25
C GLU A 68 -5.08 -4.19 18.04
N PRO A 69 -6.07 -4.55 18.86
CA PRO A 69 -7.38 -3.92 18.81
C PRO A 69 -7.30 -2.45 19.23
N ASP A 70 -7.96 -1.56 18.49
CA ASP A 70 -7.83 -0.11 18.76
C ASP A 70 -9.00 0.44 19.59
N VAL A 71 -10.24 0.08 19.23
CA VAL A 71 -11.45 0.65 19.84
C VAL A 71 -12.35 -0.50 20.29
N ASN A 72 -12.74 -0.47 21.57
CA ASN A 72 -13.59 -1.49 22.20
C ASN A 72 -13.06 -2.93 22.01
N GLU A 73 -11.75 -3.12 22.09
CA GLU A 73 -11.09 -4.44 21.92
C GLU A 73 -11.37 -5.11 20.58
N LYS A 74 -11.70 -4.32 19.56
CA LYS A 74 -12.08 -4.80 18.22
C LYS A 74 -11.13 -4.28 17.13
N VAL A 75 -10.92 -5.11 16.11
CA VAL A 75 -10.15 -4.74 14.90
C VAL A 75 -11.12 -4.39 13.78
N TYR A 76 -11.30 -3.10 13.56
CA TYR A 76 -12.05 -2.56 12.42
C TYR A 76 -11.15 -2.40 11.20
N VAL A 77 -11.55 -2.99 10.08
CA VAL A 77 -10.89 -2.82 8.78
C VAL A 77 -11.75 -1.91 7.91
N PRO A 78 -11.24 -0.75 7.46
CA PRO A 78 -12.02 0.16 6.63
C PRO A 78 -12.27 -0.42 5.23
N LEU A 79 -13.50 -0.27 4.75
CA LEU A 79 -13.92 -0.60 3.39
C LEU A 79 -13.89 0.69 2.56
N ILE A 80 -12.77 0.93 1.88
CA ILE A 80 -12.54 2.18 1.17
C ILE A 80 -12.90 2.01 -0.32
N PRO A 81 -13.90 2.73 -0.85
CA PRO A 81 -14.16 2.75 -2.29
C PRO A 81 -12.92 3.12 -3.09
N GLY A 82 -12.75 2.50 -4.26
CA GLY A 82 -11.54 2.58 -5.06
C GLY A 82 -10.46 1.58 -4.66
N TYR A 83 -10.56 0.93 -3.49
CA TYR A 83 -9.65 -0.15 -3.11
C TYR A 83 -9.68 -1.24 -4.16
N THR A 84 -8.53 -1.53 -4.75
CA THR A 84 -8.41 -2.41 -5.92
C THR A 84 -7.28 -3.39 -5.71
N ILE A 85 -7.53 -4.66 -6.00
CA ILE A 85 -6.53 -5.72 -5.98
C ILE A 85 -6.55 -6.55 -7.28
N TYR A 86 -5.41 -7.13 -7.59
CA TYR A 86 -5.22 -8.10 -8.66
C TYR A 86 -4.72 -9.41 -8.07
N THR A 87 -5.31 -10.53 -8.46
CA THR A 87 -5.00 -11.84 -7.88
C THR A 87 -5.34 -12.99 -8.83
N TYR A 88 -5.02 -14.22 -8.42
CA TYR A 88 -5.25 -15.42 -9.20
C TYR A 88 -5.90 -16.51 -8.34
N TYR A 89 -7.04 -17.03 -8.79
CA TYR A 89 -7.78 -18.14 -8.17
C TYR A 89 -8.25 -19.16 -9.22
N GLY A 90 -7.32 -19.62 -10.06
CA GLY A 90 -7.62 -20.42 -11.25
C GLY A 90 -7.83 -19.57 -12.50
N VAL A 91 -8.30 -18.33 -12.31
CA VAL A 91 -8.37 -17.27 -13.32
C VAL A 91 -7.76 -15.98 -12.78
N TYR A 92 -7.31 -15.09 -13.67
CA TYR A 92 -6.83 -13.76 -13.32
C TYR A 92 -7.99 -12.82 -13.02
N LEU A 93 -7.95 -12.22 -11.83
CA LEU A 93 -9.05 -11.42 -11.28
C LEU A 93 -8.58 -10.03 -10.89
N LYS A 94 -9.39 -9.03 -11.23
CA LYS A 94 -9.36 -7.72 -10.61
C LYS A 94 -10.58 -7.59 -9.70
N ILE A 95 -10.38 -7.16 -8.47
CA ILE A 95 -11.45 -6.97 -7.48
C ILE A 95 -11.34 -5.56 -6.94
N SER A 96 -12.46 -4.83 -6.90
CA SER A 96 -12.50 -3.46 -6.39
C SER A 96 -13.74 -3.19 -5.54
N LEU A 97 -13.59 -2.26 -4.60
CA LEU A 97 -14.71 -1.71 -3.84
C LEU A 97 -15.24 -0.47 -4.55
N GLU A 98 -16.56 -0.40 -4.75
CA GLU A 98 -17.25 0.75 -5.35
C GLU A 98 -18.26 1.29 -4.33
N TRP A 99 -18.46 2.61 -4.32
CA TRP A 99 -19.52 3.21 -3.53
C TRP A 99 -20.76 3.39 -4.39
N ASN A 100 -21.90 2.89 -3.94
CA ASN A 100 -23.17 3.15 -4.59
C ASN A 100 -23.87 4.32 -3.90
N GLU A 101 -23.94 5.47 -4.58
CA GLU A 101 -24.56 6.69 -4.02
C GLU A 101 -26.06 6.54 -3.79
N VAL A 102 -26.77 5.72 -4.57
CA VAL A 102 -28.22 5.55 -4.45
C VAL A 102 -28.56 4.69 -3.23
N GLN A 103 -27.85 3.58 -3.07
CA GLN A 103 -28.08 2.60 -2.01
C GLN A 103 -27.26 2.88 -0.75
N GLN A 104 -26.35 3.87 -0.80
CA GLN A 104 -25.46 4.27 0.29
C GLN A 104 -24.73 3.06 0.90
N MET A 105 -24.15 2.22 0.02
CA MET A 105 -23.44 1.02 0.44
C MET A 105 -22.30 0.62 -0.49
N ILE A 106 -21.38 -0.20 0.04
CA ILE A 106 -20.25 -0.76 -0.71
C ILE A 106 -20.72 -1.87 -1.64
N PHE A 107 -20.36 -1.72 -2.91
CA PHE A 107 -20.46 -2.74 -3.93
C PHE A 107 -19.10 -3.40 -4.11
N TYR A 108 -19.13 -4.72 -4.29
CA TYR A 108 -17.97 -5.53 -4.58
C TYR A 108 -17.97 -5.82 -6.06
N LYS A 109 -17.06 -5.18 -6.78
CA LYS A 109 -16.86 -5.43 -8.21
C LYS A 109 -15.74 -6.44 -8.40
N TRP A 110 -15.97 -7.38 -9.29
CA TRP A 110 -14.93 -8.28 -9.76
C TRP A 110 -14.98 -8.37 -11.28
N ILE A 111 -13.81 -8.52 -11.87
CA ILE A 111 -13.59 -8.70 -13.31
C ILE A 111 -12.71 -9.93 -13.49
N ASP A 112 -13.19 -10.86 -14.31
CA ASP A 112 -12.51 -12.07 -14.73
C ASP A 112 -11.86 -11.87 -16.10
N TYR A 113 -10.58 -12.19 -16.17
CA TYR A 113 -9.74 -12.15 -17.37
C TYR A 113 -9.38 -13.55 -17.87
N GLY A 114 -9.88 -14.62 -17.25
CA GLY A 114 -9.56 -16.00 -17.57
C GLY A 114 -8.06 -16.28 -17.42
N ASP A 115 -7.42 -16.68 -18.51
CA ASP A 115 -5.98 -16.94 -18.59
C ASP A 115 -5.16 -15.71 -19.02
N ASP A 116 -5.80 -14.54 -19.24
CA ASP A 116 -5.10 -13.31 -19.59
C ASP A 116 -4.41 -12.68 -18.38
N TRP A 117 -3.18 -13.12 -18.15
CA TRP A 117 -2.29 -12.62 -17.10
C TRP A 117 -1.91 -11.14 -17.24
N LYS A 118 -2.19 -10.51 -18.40
CA LYS A 118 -1.93 -9.08 -18.65
C LYS A 118 -3.08 -8.19 -18.21
N PHE A 119 -4.23 -8.76 -17.82
CA PHE A 119 -5.43 -8.03 -17.39
C PHE A 119 -5.94 -7.03 -18.45
N ILE A 120 -5.96 -7.44 -19.73
CA ILE A 120 -6.37 -6.60 -20.86
C ILE A 120 -7.79 -6.96 -21.30
N THR A 121 -8.08 -8.24 -21.53
CA THR A 121 -9.36 -8.69 -22.10
C THR A 121 -10.28 -9.20 -21.01
N GLU A 122 -11.26 -8.37 -20.64
CA GLU A 122 -12.34 -8.75 -19.74
C GLU A 122 -13.21 -9.85 -20.39
N GLN A 123 -13.39 -10.95 -19.68
CA GLN A 123 -14.30 -12.04 -20.07
C GLN A 123 -15.66 -11.89 -19.40
N LYS A 124 -15.67 -11.49 -18.13
CA LYS A 124 -16.88 -11.31 -17.34
C LYS A 124 -16.65 -10.33 -16.22
N SER A 125 -17.66 -9.53 -15.88
CA SER A 125 -17.65 -8.73 -14.67
C SER A 125 -19.00 -8.72 -13.99
N GLN A 126 -18.97 -8.39 -12.70
CA GLN A 126 -20.16 -8.18 -11.90
C GLN A 126 -19.83 -7.22 -10.75
N SER A 127 -20.80 -6.38 -10.38
CA SER A 127 -20.70 -5.46 -9.23
C SER A 127 -21.98 -5.58 -8.42
N LEU A 128 -21.88 -6.08 -7.19
CA LEU A 128 -23.01 -6.32 -6.29
C LEU A 128 -22.65 -6.06 -4.83
N PRO A 129 -23.61 -5.66 -3.98
CA PRO A 129 -23.41 -5.50 -2.54
C PRO A 129 -23.52 -6.86 -1.81
N ASP A 130 -22.83 -7.89 -2.32
CA ASP A 130 -23.05 -9.29 -1.92
C ASP A 130 -21.87 -9.93 -1.19
N ASN A 131 -20.89 -9.12 -0.76
CA ASN A 131 -19.71 -9.58 -0.04
C ASN A 131 -18.92 -10.66 -0.80
N LEU A 132 -18.82 -10.52 -2.13
CA LEU A 132 -18.16 -11.44 -3.07
C LEU A 132 -18.83 -12.83 -3.17
N ASN A 133 -20.11 -12.96 -2.82
CA ASN A 133 -20.85 -14.21 -3.02
C ASN A 133 -21.01 -14.54 -4.51
N SER A 134 -21.26 -13.55 -5.37
CA SER A 134 -21.29 -13.72 -6.83
C SER A 134 -19.95 -14.23 -7.37
N LEU A 135 -18.83 -13.67 -6.91
CA LEU A 135 -17.50 -14.16 -7.27
C LEU A 135 -17.29 -15.59 -6.82
N ARG A 136 -17.68 -15.93 -5.58
CA ARG A 136 -17.58 -17.30 -5.06
C ARG A 136 -18.36 -18.27 -5.95
N ASN A 137 -19.60 -17.94 -6.29
CA ASN A 137 -20.44 -18.76 -7.16
C ASN A 137 -19.81 -18.92 -8.55
N HIS A 138 -19.27 -17.84 -9.12
CA HIS A 138 -18.58 -17.85 -10.40
C HIS A 138 -17.35 -18.77 -10.39
N LEU A 139 -16.48 -18.66 -9.38
CA LEU A 139 -15.27 -19.47 -9.27
C LEU A 139 -15.56 -20.96 -8.97
N GLN A 140 -16.67 -21.27 -8.31
CA GLN A 140 -17.08 -22.65 -8.01
C GLN A 140 -17.82 -23.32 -9.17
N SER A 141 -18.34 -22.54 -10.13
CA SER A 141 -19.02 -23.04 -11.30
C SER A 141 -18.04 -23.62 -12.34
N ALA A 142 -18.54 -24.49 -13.22
CA ALA A 142 -17.77 -24.90 -14.39
C ALA A 142 -17.55 -23.68 -15.33
N PRO A 143 -16.36 -23.53 -15.95
CA PRO A 143 -15.25 -24.49 -16.01
C PRO A 143 -14.21 -24.39 -14.88
N ILE A 144 -14.23 -23.34 -14.05
CA ILE A 144 -13.16 -23.00 -13.09
C ILE A 144 -13.06 -24.03 -11.95
N LYS A 145 -14.20 -24.45 -11.39
CA LYS A 145 -14.31 -25.48 -10.32
C LYS A 145 -13.32 -25.28 -9.16
N TYR A 146 -13.10 -24.05 -8.71
CA TYR A 146 -12.21 -23.75 -7.59
C TYR A 146 -12.72 -24.41 -6.30
N LYS A 147 -11.92 -25.29 -5.69
CA LYS A 147 -12.29 -26.08 -4.50
C LYS A 147 -11.90 -25.45 -3.17
N GLY A 148 -11.18 -24.33 -3.18
CA GLY A 148 -10.73 -23.69 -1.94
C GLY A 148 -11.85 -22.90 -1.24
N ALA A 149 -11.73 -22.72 0.07
CA ALA A 149 -12.59 -21.79 0.80
C ALA A 149 -12.27 -20.35 0.39
N LEU A 150 -13.28 -19.62 -0.08
CA LEU A 150 -13.20 -18.20 -0.44
C LEU A 150 -13.92 -17.36 0.62
N SER A 151 -13.20 -16.85 1.60
CA SER A 151 -13.72 -15.79 2.48
C SER A 151 -13.41 -14.42 1.88
N MET A 152 -14.35 -13.48 1.94
CA MET A 152 -14.11 -12.11 1.45
C MET A 152 -12.86 -11.50 2.10
N THR A 153 -12.72 -11.67 3.41
CA THR A 153 -11.57 -11.19 4.18
C THR A 153 -10.25 -11.69 3.61
N CYS A 154 -10.17 -12.97 3.24
CA CYS A 154 -8.97 -13.52 2.63
C CYS A 154 -8.80 -13.02 1.19
N VAL A 155 -9.87 -13.01 0.38
CA VAL A 155 -9.82 -12.58 -1.01
C VAL A 155 -9.33 -11.14 -1.14
N LEU A 156 -9.90 -10.21 -0.37
CA LEU A 156 -9.50 -8.80 -0.33
C LEU A 156 -8.18 -8.54 0.42
N GLY A 157 -7.60 -9.55 1.06
CA GLY A 157 -6.35 -9.39 1.81
C GLY A 157 -6.52 -8.62 3.12
N PHE A 158 -7.73 -8.58 3.69
CA PHE A 158 -8.02 -8.00 5.00
C PHE A 158 -7.59 -8.89 6.18
N ASN A 159 -6.98 -10.04 5.89
CA ASN A 159 -6.23 -10.85 6.85
C ASN A 159 -4.71 -10.59 6.81
N CYS A 160 -4.24 -9.70 5.92
CA CYS A 160 -2.83 -9.34 5.80
C CYS A 160 -2.55 -8.12 6.67
N LYS A 161 -1.69 -8.28 7.66
CA LYS A 161 -1.37 -7.25 8.65
C LYS A 161 -0.97 -5.94 7.96
N GLU A 162 0.00 -6.02 7.05
CA GLU A 162 0.59 -4.85 6.39
C GLU A 162 -0.43 -4.10 5.52
N ASN A 163 -1.35 -4.82 4.88
CA ASN A 163 -2.42 -4.22 4.09
C ASN A 163 -3.44 -3.51 4.98
N VAL A 164 -3.85 -4.14 6.08
CA VAL A 164 -4.81 -3.54 7.03
C VAL A 164 -4.20 -2.34 7.76
N GLU A 165 -2.94 -2.41 8.19
CA GLU A 165 -2.23 -1.28 8.78
C GLU A 165 -2.13 -0.11 7.81
N TRP A 166 -1.83 -0.39 6.53
CA TRP A 166 -1.81 0.64 5.49
C TRP A 166 -3.17 1.31 5.31
N LEU A 167 -4.25 0.54 5.19
CA LEU A 167 -5.61 1.05 5.02
C LEU A 167 -6.06 1.90 6.22
N ARG A 168 -5.77 1.44 7.45
CA ARG A 168 -6.07 2.19 8.67
C ARG A 168 -5.29 3.49 8.76
N GLY A 169 -4.00 3.46 8.41
CA GLY A 169 -3.18 4.65 8.39
C GLY A 169 -3.60 5.65 7.31
N TYR A 170 -4.10 5.16 6.17
CA TYR A 170 -4.68 5.99 5.12
C TYR A 170 -5.93 6.74 5.63
N VAL A 171 -6.83 6.05 6.35
CA VAL A 171 -7.97 6.70 7.02
C VAL A 171 -7.49 7.72 8.05
N ASN A 172 -6.55 7.38 8.93
CA ASN A 172 -6.05 8.30 9.96
C ASN A 172 -5.46 9.59 9.36
N ASN A 173 -4.72 9.45 8.26
CA ASN A 173 -4.07 10.59 7.60
C ASN A 173 -5.05 11.68 7.18
N THR A 174 -6.32 11.33 6.95
CA THR A 174 -7.41 12.29 6.69
C THR A 174 -8.26 12.53 7.94
N TYR A 175 -8.66 11.48 8.67
CA TYR A 175 -9.45 11.54 9.89
C TYR A 175 -8.58 11.18 11.10
N SER A 176 -7.94 12.20 11.67
CA SER A 176 -6.88 12.04 12.70
C SER A 176 -7.34 11.40 14.02
N ASN A 177 -8.64 11.17 14.18
CA ASN A 177 -9.27 10.66 15.40
C ASN A 177 -9.31 9.12 15.49
N LEU A 178 -8.93 8.37 14.44
CA LEU A 178 -9.01 6.90 14.40
C LEU A 178 -7.66 6.28 14.04
N PHE A 179 -7.29 5.14 14.65
CA PHE A 179 -6.11 4.32 14.30
C PHE A 179 -4.73 5.01 14.43
N GLU A 180 -4.46 5.68 15.55
CA GLU A 180 -3.20 6.42 15.75
C GLU A 180 -1.93 5.55 15.61
N HIS A 181 -1.97 4.27 15.98
CA HIS A 181 -0.83 3.38 15.78
C HIS A 181 -0.51 3.16 14.28
N ALA A 182 -1.56 2.96 13.47
CA ALA A 182 -1.43 2.75 12.03
C ALA A 182 -0.88 3.99 11.31
N LYS A 183 -1.16 5.20 11.82
CA LYS A 183 -0.59 6.46 11.31
C LYS A 183 0.94 6.44 11.27
N LYS A 184 1.57 5.99 12.37
CA LYS A 184 3.03 5.97 12.49
C LYS A 184 3.64 5.06 11.43
N LEU A 185 3.05 3.87 11.27
CA LEU A 185 3.46 2.89 10.26
C LEU A 185 3.24 3.41 8.85
N PHE A 186 2.08 4.00 8.56
CA PHE A 186 1.76 4.57 7.26
C PHE A 186 2.72 5.71 6.87
N ASN A 187 3.03 6.62 7.81
CA ASN A 187 3.98 7.69 7.56
C ASN A 187 5.42 7.17 7.34
N ALA A 188 5.82 6.12 8.06
CA ALA A 188 7.10 5.46 7.84
C ALA A 188 7.16 4.81 6.45
N GLU A 189 6.07 4.16 6.03
CA GLU A 189 5.96 3.52 4.72
C GLU A 189 5.95 4.54 3.58
N LYS A 190 5.23 5.65 3.73
CA LYS A 190 5.26 6.76 2.75
C LYS A 190 6.67 7.29 2.56
N LYS A 191 7.42 7.51 3.66
CA LYS A 191 8.84 7.90 3.59
C LYS A 191 9.69 6.84 2.89
N ARG A 192 9.46 5.55 3.19
CA ARG A 192 10.15 4.43 2.54
C ARG A 192 9.95 4.44 1.03
N ILE A 193 8.70 4.59 0.57
CA ILE A 193 8.35 4.66 -0.86
C ILE A 193 9.00 5.87 -1.52
N THR A 194 8.97 7.06 -0.90
CA THR A 194 9.65 8.26 -1.42
C THR A 194 11.15 8.03 -1.60
N MET A 195 11.81 7.39 -0.63
CA MET A 195 13.23 7.05 -0.73
C MET A 195 13.50 6.07 -1.89
N ILE A 196 12.69 5.03 -2.04
CA ILE A 196 12.83 4.05 -3.14
C ILE A 196 12.65 4.72 -4.50
N ASN A 197 11.64 5.59 -4.66
CA ASN A 197 11.39 6.27 -5.92
C ASN A 197 12.51 7.27 -6.26
N SER A 198 13.02 7.99 -5.27
CA SER A 198 14.19 8.84 -5.43
C SER A 198 15.41 8.05 -5.92
N ALA A 199 15.65 6.88 -5.32
CA ALA A 199 16.74 5.99 -5.72
C ALA A 199 16.56 5.39 -7.11
N LYS A 200 15.35 4.95 -7.48
CA LYS A 200 15.03 4.49 -8.84
C LYS A 200 15.32 5.58 -9.88
N ASN A 201 14.89 6.82 -9.61
CA ASN A 201 15.14 7.96 -10.50
C ASN A 201 16.65 8.23 -10.64
N LYS A 202 17.40 8.09 -9.55
CA LYS A 202 18.86 8.25 -9.60
C LYS A 202 19.56 7.09 -10.32
N ALA A 203 19.14 5.85 -10.10
CA ALA A 203 19.65 4.69 -10.83
C ALA A 203 19.49 4.88 -12.34
N ARG A 204 18.30 5.31 -12.80
CA ARG A 204 18.07 5.63 -14.22
C ARG A 204 18.99 6.73 -14.75
N LYS A 205 19.26 7.78 -13.97
CA LYS A 205 20.21 8.84 -14.34
C LYS A 205 21.65 8.34 -14.43
N LEU A 206 22.02 7.39 -13.57
CA LEU A 206 23.34 6.78 -13.56
C LEU A 206 23.52 5.76 -14.70
N GLU A 207 22.48 5.03 -15.08
CA GLU A 207 22.50 4.15 -16.26
C GLU A 207 22.68 4.93 -17.58
N SER A 208 22.29 6.21 -17.62
CA SER A 208 22.53 7.10 -18.77
C SER A 208 23.90 7.79 -18.78
N SER A 209 24.72 7.61 -17.75
CA SER A 209 26.10 8.09 -17.69
C SER A 209 27.05 6.89 -17.77
N GLU A 210 28.11 6.94 -18.57
CA GLU A 210 29.08 5.84 -18.73
C GLU A 210 29.83 5.43 -17.44
N ASP A 211 29.57 6.10 -16.31
CA ASP A 211 30.23 5.91 -15.01
C ASP A 211 29.59 4.81 -14.14
N ILE A 212 29.31 3.62 -14.69
CA ILE A 212 29.01 2.45 -13.84
C ILE A 212 30.34 1.86 -13.36
N GLN A 213 31.00 2.53 -12.40
CA GLN A 213 31.96 1.85 -11.55
C GLN A 213 31.21 0.78 -10.75
N ALA A 214 31.58 -0.48 -11.00
CA ALA A 214 31.04 -1.68 -10.38
C ALA A 214 31.11 -1.62 -8.85
N GLY A 215 30.10 -1.03 -8.21
CA GLY A 215 29.94 -0.99 -6.76
C GLY A 215 29.33 -2.30 -6.24
N LEU A 216 29.90 -2.85 -5.17
CA LEU A 216 29.49 -4.11 -4.55
C LEU A 216 27.96 -4.23 -4.36
N PRO A 217 27.34 -5.38 -4.69
CA PRO A 217 25.93 -5.61 -4.44
C PRO A 217 25.69 -5.71 -2.93
N ILE A 218 25.09 -4.68 -2.34
CA ILE A 218 24.63 -4.72 -0.95
C ILE A 218 23.30 -5.49 -0.93
N LYS A 219 23.28 -6.69 -0.36
CA LYS A 219 22.04 -7.37 0.03
C LYS A 219 21.80 -7.07 1.51
N ALA A 220 20.76 -6.30 1.81
CA ALA A 220 20.27 -6.14 3.19
C ALA A 220 19.04 -7.05 3.39
N GLU A 221 19.05 -7.86 4.45
CA GLU A 221 17.87 -8.62 4.86
C GLU A 221 16.69 -7.68 5.12
N GLY A 222 15.53 -8.01 4.55
CA GLY A 222 14.30 -7.20 4.64
C GLY A 222 14.10 -6.17 3.52
N TRP A 223 15.08 -5.96 2.64
CA TRP A 223 14.96 -5.06 1.47
C TRP A 223 14.93 -5.84 0.15
N ASN A 224 13.74 -6.02 -0.41
CA ASN A 224 13.54 -6.60 -1.75
C ASN A 224 13.55 -5.49 -2.83
N THR A 225 14.70 -4.87 -3.09
CA THR A 225 14.92 -3.94 -4.21
C THR A 225 16.02 -4.42 -5.13
N SER A 226 16.07 -3.95 -6.39
CA SER A 226 17.15 -4.32 -7.32
C SER A 226 18.52 -3.86 -6.81
N SER A 227 19.58 -4.51 -7.27
CA SER A 227 20.96 -4.13 -6.96
C SER A 227 21.26 -2.68 -7.36
N SER A 228 20.75 -2.23 -8.53
CA SER A 228 20.90 -0.86 -9.03
C SER A 228 20.25 0.18 -8.13
N VAL A 229 19.04 -0.08 -7.61
CA VAL A 229 18.36 0.81 -6.65
C VAL A 229 19.14 0.88 -5.33
N THR A 230 19.70 -0.24 -4.90
CA THR A 230 20.47 -0.31 -3.65
C THR A 230 21.79 0.47 -3.76
N GLN A 231 22.47 0.37 -4.91
CA GLN A 231 23.65 1.18 -5.21
C GLN A 231 23.31 2.68 -5.26
N ALA A 232 22.22 3.06 -5.94
CA ALA A 232 21.78 4.45 -6.02
C ALA A 232 21.46 5.03 -4.64
N LEU A 233 20.85 4.26 -3.74
CA LEU A 233 20.66 4.62 -2.33
C LEU A 233 22.00 4.84 -1.62
N GLY A 234 22.98 3.97 -1.84
CA GLY A 234 24.33 4.12 -1.28
C GLY A 234 24.97 5.45 -1.69
N ILE A 235 24.86 5.83 -2.96
CA ILE A 235 25.37 7.10 -3.48
C ILE A 235 24.60 8.29 -2.87
N GLN A 236 23.26 8.23 -2.80
CA GLN A 236 22.46 9.27 -2.14
C GLN A 236 22.84 9.47 -0.67
N LEU A 237 23.07 8.38 0.06
CA LEU A 237 23.47 8.43 1.46
C LEU A 237 24.83 9.11 1.62
N GLN A 238 25.76 8.85 0.69
CA GLN A 238 27.08 9.47 0.68
C GLN A 238 27.00 10.97 0.37
N GLU A 239 26.17 11.39 -0.59
CA GLU A 239 25.90 12.80 -0.88
C GLU A 239 25.32 13.53 0.32
N VAL A 240 24.29 12.97 0.96
CA VAL A 240 23.68 13.55 2.16
C VAL A 240 24.70 13.67 3.30
N ARG A 241 25.58 12.67 3.49
CA ARG A 241 26.67 12.76 4.47
C ARG A 241 27.64 13.90 4.16
N ASN A 242 27.99 14.07 2.89
CA ASN A 242 28.88 15.15 2.45
C ASN A 242 28.24 16.53 2.65
N GLU A 243 26.97 16.68 2.28
CA GLU A 243 26.19 17.90 2.52
C GLU A 243 26.09 18.22 4.00
N LEU A 244 25.76 17.24 4.85
CA LEU A 244 25.69 17.43 6.30
C LEU A 244 27.03 17.91 6.87
N LYS A 245 28.14 17.31 6.43
CA LYS A 245 29.49 17.71 6.84
C LYS A 245 29.80 19.15 6.42
N ASN A 246 29.42 19.53 5.20
CA ASN A 246 29.61 20.88 4.68
C ASN A 246 28.75 21.91 5.42
N THR A 247 27.49 21.58 5.71
CA THR A 247 26.57 22.43 6.48
C THR A 247 27.06 22.62 7.91
N LYS A 248 27.57 21.57 8.57
CA LYS A 248 28.19 21.68 9.90
C LYS A 248 29.40 22.61 9.89
N LYS A 249 30.26 22.53 8.87
CA LYS A 249 31.40 23.45 8.70
C LYS A 249 30.95 24.89 8.51
N LYS A 250 29.92 25.13 7.68
CA LYS A 250 29.36 26.48 7.46
C LYS A 250 28.79 27.05 8.76
N LEU A 251 28.00 26.26 9.49
CA LEU A 251 27.43 26.65 10.78
C LEU A 251 28.52 27.05 11.78
N HIS A 252 29.59 26.26 11.88
CA HIS A 252 30.71 26.55 12.77
C HIS A 252 31.39 27.89 12.42
N ARG A 253 31.69 28.12 11.14
CA ARG A 253 32.26 29.39 10.65
C ARG A 253 31.35 30.58 10.92
N SER A 254 30.04 30.43 10.72
CA SER A 254 29.07 31.47 11.06
C SER A 254 29.07 31.77 12.56
N LEU A 255 29.19 30.75 13.41
CA LEU A 255 29.22 30.88 14.86
C LEU A 255 30.49 31.60 15.35
N GLU A 256 31.66 31.25 14.80
CA GLU A 256 32.92 31.97 15.02
C GLU A 256 32.85 33.42 14.55
N THR A 257 32.19 33.68 13.43
CA THR A 257 32.02 35.03 12.89
C THR A 257 31.16 35.87 13.84
N ILE A 258 30.03 35.33 14.31
CA ILE A 258 29.15 35.98 15.31
C ILE A 258 29.91 36.28 16.59
N GLN A 259 30.72 35.35 17.11
CA GLN A 259 31.53 35.58 18.31
C GLN A 259 32.52 36.73 18.10
N LYS A 260 33.21 36.77 16.95
CA LYS A 260 34.14 37.86 16.62
C LYS A 260 33.45 39.22 16.49
N THR A 261 32.26 39.29 15.86
CA THR A 261 31.49 40.54 15.82
C THR A 261 30.97 40.95 17.19
N LYS A 262 30.52 40.00 18.03
CA LYS A 262 30.08 40.29 19.40
C LYS A 262 31.22 40.88 20.24
N CYS A 263 32.43 40.34 20.11
CA CYS A 263 33.61 40.89 20.77
C CYS A 263 34.00 42.28 20.24
N ARG A 264 33.74 42.60 18.96
CA ARG A 264 34.03 43.92 18.37
C ARG A 264 33.01 45.01 18.72
N VAL A 265 31.78 44.65 19.09
CA VAL A 265 30.72 45.60 19.47
C VAL A 265 30.75 45.94 20.97
N MET A 266 31.53 45.21 21.77
CA MET A 266 31.72 45.44 23.21
C MET A 266 32.96 46.30 23.55
N PHE A 267 33.66 46.84 22.54
CA PHE A 267 34.69 47.87 22.67
C PHE A 267 34.24 49.12 21.93
#